data_AF-A0A8T6NGU0-F1
#
_entry.id   AF-A0A8T6NGU0-F1
#
_cell.length_a   1.000
_cell.length_b   1.000
_cell.length_c   1.000
_cell.angle_alpha   90.00
_cell.angle_beta   90.00
_cell.angle_gamma   90.00
#
_symmetry.space_group_name_H-M   'P 1'
#
loop_
_entity.id
_entity.type
_entity.pdbx_description
1 polymer ?
#
loop_
_entity_poly.entity_id
_entity_poly.type
_entity_poly.pdbx_seq_one_letter_code
_entity_poly.pdbx_strand_id
1 'polypeptide(L)'
;INDVTELQTGGVMSLVDIFRGFMANESVLTKPRMTLGGLQPAETNWYDCGSIECLTFDDENLTQAHIDLAANRMASTNGSDFLRWLSLDRGFVAAEENTGIVGGPIGGELQADGSWKNAIPGPGRWSASSSWLLVQLDKTSLEEAGWTIAWKDAHQEKEISFNDDGFVIGGYRLSNSELIMNPPNYTEEYCLSLESPCSLEWSIMHLEGLIRSHDNNSVTLIVGQAVNVEVNRELQNSAGLVLGMGIVIIVLLYASLRRWSDVAIVSICLGGALLWMQGLIGHAATLFSWIGLDIISRSQFSNLLPILVLALGIDDSLHALHRYKEERKNGNTPEYSGKITISRVGRAIFLTSVTTMAAFAANLFSDVAALRSFGIEAALGVFSALVLTGIWAPLIRISFDEWMEKRGKETKPEDNKRLLDENKLREIAIGSGTGKRPMIIAGICLLLTIPATWGMVNLEGDFAVEDFLEADSDFAYGVAMVTERFSDEGEPAMLLIEGDVAEPSVFHAINEFRENANQKTDGVVDKMARTPDGNVDILAVDEFVEAASASFMNSPQAFYDRGFNESNCETYGMLNAPDLQDKDCIIFFYGVLTLDGIPGTEVPSSLIDLYIAPSGELDPERVWLTVDG
;
A
#
# COMPACT_ATOMS: atom_id res chain seq x y z
N ILE A 1 -7.59 8.38 -21.11
CA ILE A 1 -8.74 8.67 -22.00
C ILE A 1 -9.89 9.04 -21.08
N ASN A 2 -10.64 10.10 -21.38
CA ASN A 2 -11.75 10.50 -20.53
C ASN A 2 -13.02 9.70 -20.87
N ASP A 3 -13.67 9.07 -19.90
CA ASP A 3 -14.79 8.16 -20.18
C ASP A 3 -16.09 8.89 -20.56
N VAL A 4 -16.19 10.20 -20.29
CA VAL A 4 -17.35 11.04 -20.65
C VAL A 4 -17.21 11.61 -22.06
N THR A 5 -15.98 11.93 -22.48
CA THR A 5 -15.71 12.62 -23.76
C THR A 5 -14.95 11.78 -24.78
N GLU A 6 -14.39 10.64 -24.39
CA GLU A 6 -13.40 9.84 -25.13
C GLU A 6 -12.15 10.61 -25.55
N LEU A 7 -11.97 11.86 -25.08
CA LEU A 7 -10.80 12.66 -25.41
C LEU A 7 -9.58 12.15 -24.66
N GLN A 8 -8.47 12.04 -25.38
CA GLN A 8 -7.17 11.78 -24.77
C GLN A 8 -6.51 13.12 -24.38
N THR A 9 -5.96 13.16 -23.17
CA THR A 9 -5.18 14.31 -22.70
C THR A 9 -3.81 13.81 -22.24
N GLY A 10 -2.74 14.40 -22.77
CA GLY A 10 -1.39 14.14 -22.27
C GLY A 10 -1.19 14.77 -20.89
N GLY A 11 -0.86 13.97 -19.89
CA GLY A 11 -0.60 14.43 -18.52
C GLY A 11 -1.85 14.43 -17.64
N VAL A 12 -2.18 15.56 -17.03
CA VAL A 12 -3.28 15.68 -16.05
C VAL A 12 -4.61 15.81 -16.78
N MET A 13 -5.48 14.82 -16.62
CA MET A 13 -6.87 14.93 -17.05
C MET A 13 -7.61 15.88 -16.10
N SER A 14 -8.09 17.00 -16.63
CA SER A 14 -8.81 18.00 -15.83
C SER A 14 -10.30 18.00 -16.13
N LEU A 15 -11.11 18.37 -15.13
CA LEU A 15 -12.55 18.58 -15.32
C LEU A 15 -12.83 19.59 -16.45
N VAL A 16 -11.91 20.53 -16.66
CA VAL A 16 -11.98 21.51 -17.75
C VAL A 16 -11.99 20.84 -19.12
N ASP A 17 -11.20 19.78 -19.31
CA ASP A 17 -11.14 19.08 -20.61
C ASP A 17 -12.43 18.31 -20.90
N ILE A 18 -13.10 17.81 -19.85
CA ILE A 18 -14.46 17.25 -19.95
C ILE A 18 -15.43 18.31 -20.49
N PHE A 19 -15.43 19.51 -19.89
CA PHE A 19 -16.28 20.59 -20.35
C PHE A 19 -15.94 21.07 -21.75
N ARG A 20 -14.65 21.18 -22.12
CA ARG A 20 -14.24 21.52 -23.49
C ARG A 20 -14.81 20.54 -24.51
N GLY A 21 -14.62 19.24 -24.29
CA GLY A 21 -15.11 18.20 -25.21
C GLY A 21 -16.63 18.20 -25.32
N PHE A 22 -17.32 18.28 -24.19
CA PHE A 22 -18.79 18.33 -24.18
C PHE A 22 -19.33 19.59 -24.86
N MET A 23 -18.79 20.76 -24.53
CA MET A 23 -19.24 22.05 -25.06
C MET A 23 -18.82 22.30 -26.52
N ALA A 24 -17.94 21.47 -27.08
CA ALA A 24 -17.61 21.45 -28.50
C ALA A 24 -18.53 20.51 -29.32
N ASN A 25 -19.50 19.83 -28.71
CA ASN A 25 -20.21 18.67 -29.28
C ASN A 25 -19.24 17.55 -29.73
N GLU A 26 -18.15 17.37 -28.97
CA GLU A 26 -17.13 16.38 -29.29
C GLU A 26 -17.18 15.13 -28.42
N SER A 27 -18.00 15.12 -27.37
CA SER A 27 -18.12 14.02 -26.43
C SER A 27 -18.99 12.86 -26.91
N VAL A 28 -18.84 11.70 -26.26
CA VAL A 28 -19.69 10.51 -26.43
C VAL A 28 -21.17 10.83 -26.23
N LEU A 29 -21.47 11.72 -25.29
CA LEU A 29 -22.83 12.13 -24.97
C LEU A 29 -23.46 13.01 -26.05
N THR A 30 -22.65 13.70 -26.87
CA THR A 30 -23.13 14.70 -27.86
C THR A 30 -23.00 14.24 -29.31
N LYS A 31 -22.26 13.16 -29.57
CA LYS A 31 -22.09 12.54 -30.89
C LYS A 31 -22.90 11.25 -31.03
N PRO A 32 -23.44 10.95 -32.23
CA PRO A 32 -23.93 9.61 -32.54
C PRO A 32 -22.79 8.60 -32.45
N ARG A 33 -23.05 7.44 -31.85
CA ARG A 33 -22.06 6.38 -31.67
C ARG A 33 -22.42 5.15 -32.50
N MET A 34 -21.40 4.51 -33.07
CA MET A 34 -21.57 3.26 -33.80
C MET A 34 -21.29 2.12 -32.83
N THR A 35 -22.32 1.35 -32.46
CA THR A 35 -22.15 0.14 -31.63
C THR A 35 -22.34 -1.11 -32.49
N LEU A 36 -21.96 -2.27 -31.97
CA LEU A 36 -22.22 -3.57 -32.61
C LEU A 36 -23.71 -3.81 -32.91
N GLY A 37 -24.60 -3.15 -32.15
CA GLY A 37 -26.06 -3.18 -32.35
C GLY A 37 -26.61 -2.17 -33.37
N GLY A 38 -25.75 -1.32 -33.96
CA GLY A 38 -26.14 -0.28 -34.92
C GLY A 38 -25.77 1.14 -34.50
N LEU A 39 -26.16 2.12 -35.31
CA LEU A 39 -25.94 3.53 -34.98
C LEU A 39 -26.90 3.94 -33.87
N GLN A 40 -26.36 4.30 -32.70
CA GLN A 40 -27.13 4.90 -31.61
C GLN A 40 -27.07 6.43 -31.72
N PRO A 41 -28.20 7.13 -31.57
CA PRO A 41 -28.22 8.59 -31.56
C PRO A 41 -27.49 9.14 -30.33
N ALA A 42 -27.04 10.40 -30.40
CA ALA A 42 -26.48 11.09 -29.26
C ALA A 42 -27.50 11.18 -28.11
N GLU A 43 -27.07 10.92 -26.88
CA GLU A 43 -27.92 10.95 -25.69
C GLU A 43 -28.34 12.37 -25.30
N THR A 44 -27.49 13.36 -25.57
CA THR A 44 -27.75 14.79 -25.34
C THR A 44 -27.06 15.65 -26.38
N ASN A 45 -27.06 16.97 -26.19
CA ASN A 45 -26.43 17.90 -27.12
C ASN A 45 -25.90 19.17 -26.44
N TRP A 46 -25.05 19.88 -27.16
CA TRP A 46 -24.58 21.23 -26.86
C TRP A 46 -24.79 22.19 -28.05
N TYR A 47 -25.91 22.06 -28.76
CA TYR A 47 -26.31 23.00 -29.83
C TYR A 47 -27.64 23.69 -29.55
N ASP A 48 -28.45 23.17 -28.62
CA ASP A 48 -29.65 23.81 -28.12
C ASP A 48 -29.49 24.07 -26.62
N CYS A 49 -29.17 25.30 -26.20
CA CYS A 49 -28.95 25.69 -24.80
C CYS A 49 -30.16 26.42 -24.19
N GLY A 50 -31.31 26.40 -24.87
CA GLY A 50 -32.55 27.00 -24.39
C GLY A 50 -32.50 28.52 -24.27
N SER A 51 -32.42 29.03 -23.04
CA SER A 51 -32.51 30.48 -22.74
C SER A 51 -31.18 31.23 -22.82
N ILE A 52 -30.08 30.50 -23.00
CA ILE A 52 -28.73 31.04 -23.22
C ILE A 52 -28.17 30.54 -24.55
N GLU A 53 -27.18 31.25 -25.08
CA GLU A 53 -26.44 30.83 -26.27
C GLU A 53 -25.51 29.64 -25.94
N CYS A 54 -25.30 28.73 -26.89
CA CYS A 54 -24.32 27.67 -26.71
C CYS A 54 -22.91 28.20 -27.03
N LEU A 55 -22.19 28.62 -26.00
CA LEU A 55 -20.78 29.00 -26.09
C LEU A 55 -19.88 27.78 -25.89
N THR A 56 -18.67 27.82 -26.46
CA THR A 56 -17.61 26.84 -26.17
C THR A 56 -16.92 27.19 -24.86
N PHE A 57 -16.22 26.24 -24.25
CA PHE A 57 -15.60 26.44 -22.93
C PHE A 57 -14.59 27.59 -22.89
N ASP A 58 -13.79 27.79 -23.94
CA ASP A 58 -12.76 28.82 -24.00
C ASP A 58 -13.27 30.18 -24.55
N ASP A 59 -14.59 30.37 -24.67
CA ASP A 59 -15.18 31.66 -25.11
C ASP A 59 -15.05 32.74 -24.03
N GLU A 60 -14.66 33.96 -24.41
CA GLU A 60 -14.49 35.09 -23.48
C GLU A 60 -15.80 35.49 -22.76
N ASN A 61 -16.97 35.19 -23.34
CA ASN A 61 -18.28 35.49 -22.77
C ASN A 61 -18.87 34.32 -21.96
N LEU A 62 -18.11 33.25 -21.76
CA LEU A 62 -18.54 32.10 -20.96
C LEU A 62 -18.94 32.56 -19.55
N THR A 63 -20.17 32.25 -19.17
CA THR A 63 -20.69 32.52 -17.82
C THR A 63 -20.85 31.23 -17.02
N GLN A 64 -20.90 31.34 -15.69
CA GLN A 64 -21.16 30.21 -14.81
C GLN A 64 -22.46 29.44 -15.14
N ALA A 65 -23.49 30.12 -15.65
CA ALA A 65 -24.71 29.46 -16.13
C ALA A 65 -24.48 28.45 -17.28
N HIS A 66 -23.47 28.66 -18.13
CA HIS A 66 -23.08 27.70 -19.17
C HIS A 66 -22.45 26.45 -18.54
N ILE A 67 -21.54 26.63 -17.58
CA ILE A 67 -20.93 25.52 -16.82
C ILE A 67 -21.99 24.73 -16.06
N ASP A 68 -22.90 25.43 -15.37
CA ASP A 68 -23.98 24.81 -14.61
C ASP A 68 -24.92 24.01 -15.55
N LEU A 69 -25.20 24.51 -16.76
CA LEU A 69 -26.02 23.81 -17.76
C LEU A 69 -25.31 22.58 -18.34
N ALA A 70 -24.03 22.70 -18.68
CA ALA A 70 -23.22 21.59 -19.19
C ALA A 70 -23.12 20.48 -18.14
N ALA A 71 -22.78 20.84 -16.89
CA ALA A 71 -22.70 19.91 -15.77
C ALA A 71 -24.05 19.22 -15.54
N ASN A 72 -25.16 19.97 -15.55
CA ASN A 72 -26.49 19.42 -15.36
C ASN A 72 -26.87 18.42 -16.46
N ARG A 73 -26.53 18.69 -17.73
CA ARG A 73 -26.80 17.75 -18.83
C ARG A 73 -25.98 16.48 -18.71
N MET A 74 -24.68 16.61 -18.45
CA MET A 74 -23.82 15.45 -18.25
C MET A 74 -24.27 14.61 -17.05
N ALA A 75 -24.65 15.25 -15.94
CA ALA A 75 -25.11 14.58 -14.73
C ALA A 75 -26.52 13.95 -14.86
N SER A 76 -27.38 14.48 -15.74
CA SER A 76 -28.78 14.03 -15.86
C SER A 76 -29.02 13.05 -17.00
N THR A 77 -28.00 12.75 -17.80
CA THR A 77 -28.07 11.78 -18.90
C THR A 77 -27.74 10.37 -18.37
N ASN A 78 -28.43 9.36 -18.93
CA ASN A 78 -28.43 7.93 -18.59
C ASN A 78 -27.11 7.42 -17.97
N GLY A 79 -27.15 6.68 -16.86
CA GLY A 79 -25.98 6.02 -16.23
C GLY A 79 -25.04 6.90 -15.38
N SER A 80 -24.95 8.20 -15.68
CA SER A 80 -24.26 9.22 -14.86
C SER A 80 -22.74 9.04 -14.64
N ASP A 81 -21.94 8.73 -15.65
CA ASP A 81 -20.46 8.63 -15.52
C ASP A 81 -19.80 9.95 -15.17
N PHE A 82 -20.43 11.06 -15.52
CA PHE A 82 -19.98 12.36 -15.03
C PHE A 82 -20.06 12.44 -13.50
N LEU A 83 -20.98 11.70 -12.87
CA LEU A 83 -21.09 11.62 -11.40
C LEU A 83 -19.98 10.78 -10.77
N ARG A 84 -19.34 9.83 -11.50
CA ARG A 84 -18.12 9.13 -11.02
C ARG A 84 -16.98 10.10 -10.71
N TRP A 85 -16.92 11.22 -11.44
CA TRP A 85 -15.94 12.29 -11.23
C TRP A 85 -16.42 13.39 -10.28
N LEU A 86 -17.61 13.24 -9.69
CA LEU A 86 -18.21 14.19 -8.77
C LEU A 86 -18.43 13.55 -7.41
N SER A 87 -17.99 14.26 -6.37
CA SER A 87 -18.25 13.83 -5.02
C SER A 87 -19.75 13.91 -4.69
N LEU A 88 -20.27 12.97 -3.90
CA LEU A 88 -21.68 12.83 -3.49
C LEU A 88 -22.22 14.03 -2.72
N ASP A 89 -21.36 14.85 -2.12
CA ASP A 89 -21.74 16.12 -1.50
C ASP A 89 -22.05 17.22 -2.51
N ARG A 90 -21.88 16.96 -3.82
CA ARG A 90 -22.28 17.88 -4.86
C ARG A 90 -23.79 17.86 -5.05
N GLY A 91 -24.41 18.95 -4.61
CA GLY A 91 -25.85 19.16 -4.68
C GLY A 91 -26.23 20.23 -5.68
N PHE A 92 -27.40 20.05 -6.33
CA PHE A 92 -28.06 21.14 -7.02
C PHE A 92 -28.84 21.98 -6.00
N VAL A 93 -28.41 23.22 -5.79
CA VAL A 93 -28.98 24.13 -4.78
C VAL A 93 -29.84 25.21 -5.43
N ALA A 94 -30.89 25.63 -4.72
CA ALA A 94 -31.75 26.71 -5.17
C ALA A 94 -30.92 27.98 -5.38
N ALA A 95 -31.13 28.66 -6.49
CA ALA A 95 -30.54 29.97 -6.66
C ALA A 95 -31.37 31.01 -5.90
N GLU A 96 -30.72 31.78 -5.04
CA GLU A 96 -31.27 33.08 -4.64
C GLU A 96 -31.27 34.04 -5.84
N GLU A 97 -32.14 35.06 -5.80
CA GLU A 97 -32.51 35.91 -6.95
C GLU A 97 -31.30 36.31 -7.83
N ASN A 98 -31.34 35.82 -9.09
CA ASN A 98 -30.51 36.17 -10.26
C ASN A 98 -29.23 35.37 -10.60
N THR A 99 -28.97 34.17 -10.07
CA THR A 99 -27.78 33.40 -10.53
C THR A 99 -28.00 31.99 -11.09
N GLY A 100 -29.12 31.34 -10.82
CA GLY A 100 -29.42 30.00 -11.38
C GLY A 100 -30.63 30.05 -12.29
N ILE A 101 -30.39 29.96 -13.59
CA ILE A 101 -31.42 29.81 -14.63
C ILE A 101 -31.53 28.35 -15.12
N VAL A 102 -30.60 27.50 -14.66
CA VAL A 102 -30.58 26.08 -15.00
C VAL A 102 -31.63 25.37 -14.15
N GLY A 103 -32.49 24.57 -14.78
CA GLY A 103 -33.44 23.74 -14.07
C GLY A 103 -32.80 22.42 -13.64
N GLY A 104 -32.94 22.06 -12.37
CA GLY A 104 -32.37 20.83 -11.82
C GLY A 104 -33.08 20.38 -10.53
N PRO A 105 -32.64 19.25 -9.95
CA PRO A 105 -33.22 18.68 -8.74
C PRO A 105 -32.74 19.45 -7.49
N ILE A 106 -33.47 20.49 -7.08
CA ILE A 106 -33.12 21.31 -5.91
C ILE A 106 -33.29 20.50 -4.62
N GLY A 107 -32.20 20.37 -3.88
CA GLY A 107 -32.16 19.60 -2.64
C GLY A 107 -32.40 18.11 -2.89
N GLY A 108 -32.49 17.33 -1.81
CA GLY A 108 -32.52 15.87 -1.90
C GLY A 108 -31.12 15.26 -1.89
N GLU A 109 -31.06 13.94 -2.06
CA GLU A 109 -29.86 13.13 -1.96
C GLU A 109 -29.65 12.37 -3.27
N LEU A 110 -28.49 12.57 -3.90
CA LEU A 110 -28.08 11.79 -5.07
C LEU A 110 -27.84 10.35 -4.62
N GLN A 111 -28.55 9.41 -5.24
CA GLN A 111 -28.40 7.99 -5.00
C GLN A 111 -27.31 7.42 -5.91
N ALA A 112 -26.73 6.29 -5.52
CA ALA A 112 -25.70 5.59 -6.31
C ALA A 112 -26.17 5.13 -7.69
N ASP A 113 -27.47 5.12 -7.97
CA ASP A 113 -28.02 4.82 -9.30
C ASP A 113 -28.20 6.08 -10.18
N GLY A 114 -27.60 7.20 -9.79
CA GLY A 114 -27.70 8.50 -10.46
C GLY A 114 -29.04 9.22 -10.25
N SER A 115 -29.99 8.60 -9.52
CA SER A 115 -31.30 9.19 -9.26
C SER A 115 -31.32 10.12 -8.06
N TRP A 116 -32.24 11.09 -8.06
CA TRP A 116 -32.39 12.03 -6.95
C TRP A 116 -33.58 11.67 -6.06
N LYS A 117 -33.33 11.45 -4.78
CA LYS A 117 -34.37 11.17 -3.78
C LYS A 117 -34.72 12.42 -2.98
N ASN A 118 -36.02 12.67 -2.78
CA ASN A 118 -36.55 13.83 -2.05
C ASN A 118 -36.17 15.21 -2.64
N ALA A 119 -35.76 15.26 -3.90
CA ALA A 119 -35.45 16.51 -4.60
C ALA A 119 -36.72 17.23 -5.11
N ILE A 120 -36.65 18.56 -5.20
CA ILE A 120 -37.71 19.39 -5.75
C ILE A 120 -37.20 20.01 -7.06
N PRO A 121 -37.85 19.77 -8.21
CA PRO A 121 -37.40 20.39 -9.46
C PRO A 121 -37.54 21.92 -9.40
N GLY A 122 -36.49 22.65 -9.77
CA GLY A 122 -36.54 24.11 -9.85
C GLY A 122 -35.25 24.74 -10.37
N PRO A 123 -35.21 26.08 -10.48
CA PRO A 123 -34.04 26.82 -10.92
C PRO A 123 -32.95 26.89 -9.85
N GLY A 124 -31.71 26.56 -10.22
CA GLY A 124 -30.60 26.46 -9.27
C GLY A 124 -29.23 26.36 -9.91
N ARG A 125 -28.26 25.85 -9.15
CA ARG A 125 -26.88 25.66 -9.57
C ARG A 125 -26.19 24.49 -8.88
N TRP A 126 -25.13 23.97 -9.48
CA TRP A 126 -24.28 22.98 -8.84
C TRP A 126 -23.38 23.63 -7.77
N SER A 127 -23.22 22.94 -6.65
CA SER A 127 -22.34 23.34 -5.55
C SER A 127 -21.56 22.13 -5.04
N ALA A 128 -20.41 22.37 -4.42
CA ALA A 128 -19.57 21.35 -3.81
C ALA A 128 -19.02 21.87 -2.47
N SER A 129 -18.81 21.00 -1.48
CA SER A 129 -18.13 21.37 -0.24
C SER A 129 -16.60 21.26 -0.34
N SER A 130 -16.09 20.50 -1.32
CA SER A 130 -14.65 20.29 -1.54
C SER A 130 -14.27 20.28 -3.04
N SER A 131 -12.99 20.54 -3.30
CA SER A 131 -12.37 20.40 -4.63
C SER A 131 -11.34 19.27 -4.59
N TRP A 132 -11.35 18.43 -5.61
CA TRP A 132 -10.46 17.27 -5.72
C TRP A 132 -9.52 17.46 -6.89
N LEU A 133 -8.24 17.11 -6.71
CA LEU A 133 -7.22 17.14 -7.74
C LEU A 133 -6.58 15.76 -7.84
N LEU A 134 -6.80 15.08 -8.96
CA LEU A 134 -6.13 13.81 -9.27
C LEU A 134 -4.88 14.10 -10.11
N VAL A 135 -3.73 13.61 -9.65
CA VAL A 135 -2.45 13.74 -10.36
C VAL A 135 -1.93 12.35 -10.67
N GLN A 136 -1.87 12.02 -11.96
CA GLN A 136 -1.25 10.79 -12.43
C GLN A 136 0.18 11.09 -12.89
N LEU A 137 1.13 10.30 -12.41
CA LEU A 137 2.53 10.41 -12.79
C LEU A 137 2.92 9.19 -13.64
N ASP A 138 3.60 9.43 -14.75
CA ASP A 138 4.12 8.37 -15.60
C ASP A 138 5.37 7.74 -14.99
N LYS A 139 5.33 6.43 -14.77
CA LYS A 139 6.41 5.71 -14.09
C LYS A 139 7.70 5.72 -14.92
N THR A 140 7.62 5.47 -16.22
CA THR A 140 8.79 5.40 -17.10
C THR A 140 9.49 6.75 -17.17
N SER A 141 8.72 7.83 -17.33
CA SER A 141 9.23 9.20 -17.34
C SER A 141 9.91 9.57 -16.01
N LEU A 142 9.37 9.14 -14.87
CA LEU A 142 10.01 9.34 -13.56
C LEU A 142 11.34 8.59 -13.45
N GLU A 143 11.39 7.34 -13.90
CA GLU A 143 12.61 6.52 -13.89
C GLU A 143 13.70 7.12 -14.81
N GLU A 144 13.31 7.55 -16.02
CA GLU A 144 14.21 8.25 -16.96
C GLU A 144 14.74 9.57 -16.40
N ALA A 145 13.93 10.27 -15.60
CA ALA A 145 14.30 11.53 -14.98
C ALA A 145 15.08 11.34 -13.64
N GLY A 146 15.37 10.10 -13.24
CA GLY A 146 16.25 9.76 -12.11
C GLY A 146 15.54 9.49 -10.78
N TRP A 147 14.23 9.27 -10.78
CA TRP A 147 13.49 8.85 -9.59
C TRP A 147 13.30 7.33 -9.51
N THR A 148 13.11 6.82 -8.31
CA THR A 148 12.70 5.43 -8.07
C THR A 148 11.57 5.37 -7.05
N ILE A 149 10.67 4.41 -7.26
CA ILE A 149 9.65 3.99 -6.30
C ILE A 149 10.16 2.87 -5.38
N ALA A 150 11.31 2.27 -5.67
CA ALA A 150 11.91 1.23 -4.86
C ALA A 150 12.85 1.84 -3.82
N TRP A 151 12.39 1.98 -2.57
CA TRP A 151 13.15 2.59 -1.48
C TRP A 151 14.55 1.99 -1.28
N LYS A 152 14.70 0.67 -1.50
CA LYS A 152 15.99 -0.03 -1.38
C LYS A 152 17.05 0.47 -2.38
N ASP A 153 16.61 0.97 -3.53
CA ASP A 153 17.46 1.42 -4.63
C ASP A 153 17.64 2.96 -4.59
N ALA A 154 16.87 3.64 -3.74
CA ALA A 154 16.89 5.08 -3.61
C ALA A 154 18.15 5.58 -2.91
N HIS A 155 18.54 6.80 -3.26
CA HIS A 155 19.61 7.54 -2.60
C HIS A 155 19.31 7.72 -1.11
N GLN A 156 20.30 7.40 -0.28
CA GLN A 156 20.18 7.53 1.17
C GLN A 156 20.64 8.91 1.61
N GLU A 157 19.69 9.70 2.10
CA GLU A 157 19.95 10.99 2.74
C GLU A 157 20.79 10.82 4.02
N LYS A 158 22.10 11.08 3.91
CA LYS A 158 23.06 10.95 5.02
C LYS A 158 23.65 12.29 5.45
N GLU A 159 23.38 13.35 4.69
CA GLU A 159 23.98 14.65 4.96
C GLU A 159 23.43 15.26 6.24
N ILE A 160 24.33 15.94 6.95
CA ILE A 160 24.03 16.70 8.15
C ILE A 160 24.24 18.16 7.81
N SER A 161 23.18 18.96 7.88
CA SER A 161 23.21 20.38 7.57
C SER A 161 22.70 21.23 8.74
N PHE A 162 23.18 22.46 8.80
CA PHE A 162 22.76 23.46 9.77
C PHE A 162 22.13 24.63 9.01
N ASN A 163 20.82 24.81 9.17
CA ASN A 163 20.09 25.93 8.60
C ASN A 163 19.62 26.86 9.73
N ASP A 164 19.17 28.07 9.40
CA ASP A 164 18.63 29.05 10.37
C ASP A 164 17.47 28.49 11.21
N ASP A 165 16.85 27.45 10.67
CA ASP A 165 15.72 26.71 11.16
C ASP A 165 16.09 25.57 12.14
N GLY A 166 17.35 25.19 12.24
CA GLY A 166 17.83 24.20 13.19
C GLY A 166 18.74 23.13 12.58
N PHE A 167 18.95 22.07 13.36
CA PHE A 167 19.79 20.94 12.97
C PHE A 167 19.00 19.99 12.08
N VAL A 168 19.54 19.70 10.89
CA VAL A 168 18.94 18.78 9.92
C VAL A 168 19.85 17.57 9.74
N ILE A 169 19.30 16.36 9.86
CA ILE A 169 19.99 15.09 9.61
C ILE A 169 19.14 14.32 8.62
N GLY A 170 19.65 14.00 7.43
CA GLY A 170 19.07 12.98 6.54
C GLY A 170 17.55 13.05 6.32
N GLY A 171 17.02 14.23 5.98
CA GLY A 171 15.58 14.45 5.77
C GLY A 171 14.76 14.77 7.03
N TYR A 172 15.40 15.03 8.18
CA TYR A 172 14.72 15.36 9.45
C TYR A 172 15.24 16.66 10.04
N ARG A 173 14.37 17.43 10.69
CA ARG A 173 14.70 18.65 11.44
C ARG A 173 14.30 18.49 12.90
N LEU A 174 15.16 18.93 13.83
CA LEU A 174 14.81 19.01 15.24
C LEU A 174 14.15 20.37 15.54
N SER A 175 12.90 20.38 15.98
CA SER A 175 12.15 21.58 16.38
C SER A 175 11.37 21.33 17.67
N ASN A 176 11.50 22.21 18.67
CA ASN A 176 10.79 22.10 19.96
C ASN A 176 10.95 20.76 20.71
N SER A 177 12.07 20.04 20.53
CA SER A 177 12.32 18.68 21.05
C SER A 177 11.53 17.57 20.36
N GLU A 178 10.86 17.89 19.26
CA GLU A 178 10.22 16.94 18.36
C GLU A 178 11.07 16.80 17.10
N LEU A 179 11.20 15.56 16.62
CA LEU A 179 11.82 15.28 15.34
C LEU A 179 10.73 15.42 14.28
N ILE A 180 10.84 16.45 13.45
CA ILE A 180 9.88 16.72 12.38
C ILE A 180 10.50 16.28 11.06
N MET A 181 9.72 15.62 10.21
CA MET A 181 10.17 15.32 8.85
C MET A 181 10.42 16.60 8.08
N ASN A 182 11.54 16.66 7.38
CA ASN A 182 11.94 17.75 6.50
C ASN A 182 12.41 17.15 5.16
N PRO A 183 11.47 16.73 4.31
CA PRO A 183 11.77 16.08 3.04
C PRO A 183 12.72 16.91 2.17
N PRO A 184 13.76 16.29 1.56
CA PRO A 184 14.64 16.99 0.63
C PRO A 184 13.85 17.45 -0.60
N ASN A 185 14.22 18.62 -1.13
CA ASN A 185 13.68 19.12 -2.39
C ASN A 185 14.53 18.59 -3.55
N TYR A 186 14.04 17.55 -4.21
CA TYR A 186 14.71 16.96 -5.37
C TYR A 186 14.38 17.70 -6.65
N THR A 187 15.37 17.84 -7.51
CA THR A 187 15.22 18.33 -8.89
C THR A 187 15.70 17.25 -9.84
N GLU A 188 15.18 17.24 -11.07
CA GLU A 188 15.60 16.28 -12.11
C GLU A 188 17.11 16.32 -12.32
N GLU A 189 17.68 17.52 -12.44
CA GLU A 189 19.12 17.72 -12.63
C GLU A 189 19.94 17.15 -11.46
N TYR A 190 19.44 17.29 -10.23
CA TYR A 190 20.07 16.69 -9.05
C TYR A 190 19.98 15.16 -9.06
N CYS A 191 18.82 14.60 -9.35
CA CYS A 191 18.60 13.15 -9.35
C CYS A 191 19.41 12.43 -10.42
N LEU A 192 19.49 13.00 -11.63
CA LEU A 192 20.33 12.51 -12.71
C LEU A 192 21.83 12.62 -12.42
N SER A 193 22.24 13.49 -11.49
CA SER A 193 23.65 13.65 -11.10
C SER A 193 24.13 12.57 -10.11
N LEU A 194 23.21 11.87 -9.45
CA LEU A 194 23.53 10.87 -8.42
C LEU A 194 23.80 9.49 -9.04
N GLU A 195 24.65 8.68 -8.37
CA GLU A 195 24.88 7.28 -8.76
C GLU A 195 23.66 6.38 -8.49
N SER A 196 22.81 6.77 -7.54
CA SER A 196 21.57 6.07 -7.18
C SER A 196 20.37 7.01 -7.35
N PRO A 197 19.23 6.55 -7.87
CA PRO A 197 18.06 7.40 -8.12
C PRO A 197 17.49 8.05 -6.86
N CYS A 198 16.85 9.20 -7.01
CA CYS A 198 16.12 9.87 -5.93
C CYS A 198 14.87 9.08 -5.51
N SER A 199 14.47 9.19 -4.24
CA SER A 199 13.20 8.61 -3.79
C SER A 199 12.01 9.45 -4.25
N LEU A 200 11.03 8.82 -4.89
CA LEU A 200 9.75 9.47 -5.20
C LEU A 200 8.98 9.81 -3.91
N GLU A 201 9.04 8.96 -2.88
CA GLU A 201 8.34 9.16 -1.61
C GLU A 201 8.71 10.50 -0.96
N TRP A 202 10.01 10.82 -0.90
CA TRP A 202 10.48 12.11 -0.38
C TRP A 202 9.94 13.31 -1.18
N SER A 203 9.85 13.17 -2.51
CA SER A 203 9.33 14.24 -3.37
C SER A 203 7.84 14.49 -3.11
N ILE A 204 7.07 13.41 -2.91
CA ILE A 204 5.64 13.53 -2.61
C ILE A 204 5.43 14.14 -1.21
N MET A 205 6.19 13.71 -0.21
CA MET A 205 6.11 14.28 1.14
C MET A 205 6.51 15.77 1.16
N HIS A 206 7.50 16.16 0.33
CA HIS A 206 7.86 17.56 0.15
C HIS A 206 6.69 18.36 -0.46
N LEU A 207 6.06 17.83 -1.51
CA LEU A 207 4.91 18.44 -2.17
C LEU A 207 3.72 18.60 -1.22
N GLU A 208 3.40 17.55 -0.46
CA GLU A 208 2.34 17.58 0.56
C GLU A 208 2.63 18.66 1.61
N GLY A 209 3.87 18.73 2.10
CA GLY A 209 4.29 19.78 3.04
C GLY A 209 4.10 21.19 2.48
N LEU A 210 4.41 21.40 1.20
CA LEU A 210 4.18 22.68 0.51
C LEU A 210 2.70 23.03 0.40
N ILE A 211 1.84 22.06 0.03
CA ILE A 211 0.40 22.26 -0.07
C ILE A 211 -0.17 22.63 1.32
N ARG A 212 0.17 21.85 2.35
CA ARG A 212 -0.31 22.08 3.72
C ARG A 212 0.19 23.40 4.31
N SER A 213 1.36 23.88 3.90
CA SER A 213 1.86 25.20 4.33
C SER A 213 1.00 26.38 3.85
N HIS A 214 0.23 26.19 2.77
CA HIS A 214 -0.69 27.18 2.23
C HIS A 214 -2.14 26.90 2.61
N ASP A 215 -2.54 25.63 2.75
CA ASP A 215 -3.88 25.22 3.14
C ASP A 215 -3.85 24.05 4.15
N ASN A 216 -4.13 24.35 5.42
CA ASN A 216 -4.18 23.33 6.47
C ASN A 216 -5.36 22.35 6.33
N ASN A 217 -6.33 22.62 5.46
CA ASN A 217 -7.48 21.74 5.24
C ASN A 217 -7.28 20.76 4.07
N SER A 218 -6.13 20.80 3.39
CA SER A 218 -5.82 19.86 2.32
C SER A 218 -5.49 18.49 2.88
N VAL A 219 -6.09 17.45 2.30
CA VAL A 219 -5.72 16.05 2.56
C VAL A 219 -5.09 15.50 1.29
N THR A 220 -3.95 14.81 1.43
CA THR A 220 -3.26 14.17 0.31
C THR A 220 -3.36 12.66 0.48
N LEU A 221 -3.78 11.96 -0.58
CA LEU A 221 -3.82 10.50 -0.64
C LEU A 221 -2.93 10.03 -1.80
N ILE A 222 -2.03 9.09 -1.53
CA ILE A 222 -1.14 8.50 -2.54
C ILE A 222 -1.69 7.11 -2.88
N VAL A 223 -2.03 6.84 -4.13
CA VAL A 223 -2.50 5.50 -4.52
C VAL A 223 -1.32 4.62 -4.91
N GLY A 224 -1.33 3.35 -4.51
CA GLY A 224 -0.30 2.34 -4.85
C GLY A 224 0.92 2.29 -3.92
N GLN A 225 1.47 3.44 -3.48
CA GLN A 225 2.61 3.49 -2.55
C GLN A 225 2.27 4.02 -1.15
N ALA A 226 1.01 4.42 -0.89
CA ALA A 226 0.62 5.05 0.38
C ALA A 226 1.01 4.24 1.63
N VAL A 227 0.76 2.93 1.62
CA VAL A 227 1.01 2.10 2.81
C VAL A 227 2.50 2.15 3.18
N ASN A 228 3.39 2.11 2.20
CA ASN A 228 4.83 2.22 2.43
C ASN A 228 5.21 3.60 2.99
N VAL A 229 4.65 4.67 2.40
CA VAL A 229 4.88 6.05 2.85
C VAL A 229 4.38 6.26 4.29
N GLU A 230 3.16 5.81 4.60
CA GLU A 230 2.55 5.97 5.93
C GLU A 230 3.28 5.13 6.98
N VAL A 231 3.63 3.88 6.68
CA VAL A 231 4.44 3.05 7.59
C VAL A 231 5.80 3.70 7.85
N ASN A 232 6.45 4.25 6.80
CA ASN A 232 7.71 4.95 6.96
C ASN A 232 7.55 6.20 7.82
N ARG A 233 6.46 6.96 7.64
CA ARG A 233 6.12 8.12 8.47
C ARG A 233 5.91 7.72 9.94
N GLU A 234 5.18 6.64 10.18
CA GLU A 234 4.90 6.15 11.54
C GLU A 234 6.15 5.58 12.24
N LEU A 235 7.00 4.87 11.51
CA LEU A 235 8.31 4.44 12.02
C LEU A 235 9.17 5.64 12.47
N GLN A 236 9.10 6.73 11.71
CA GLN A 236 9.85 7.95 11.95
C GLN A 236 9.29 8.72 13.15
N ASN A 237 7.97 8.87 13.23
CA ASN A 237 7.27 9.44 14.39
C ASN A 237 7.54 8.63 15.67
N SER A 238 7.68 7.31 15.54
CA SER A 238 7.98 6.39 16.64
C SER A 238 9.41 6.50 17.19
N ALA A 239 10.34 7.22 16.53
CA ALA A 239 11.72 7.35 17.00
C ALA A 239 11.80 7.96 18.42
N GLY A 240 10.93 8.93 18.73
CA GLY A 240 10.82 9.52 20.07
C GLY A 240 10.37 8.51 21.12
N LEU A 241 9.41 7.66 20.78
CA LEU A 241 8.93 6.58 21.66
C LEU A 241 10.02 5.53 21.91
N VAL A 242 10.76 5.14 20.87
CA VAL A 242 11.89 4.19 20.98
C VAL A 242 12.99 4.74 21.89
N LEU A 243 13.33 6.03 21.76
CA LEU A 243 14.26 6.71 22.68
C LEU A 243 13.73 6.72 24.12
N GLY A 244 12.45 7.04 24.31
CA GLY A 244 11.78 7.01 25.61
C GLY A 244 11.83 5.62 26.25
N MET A 245 11.53 4.57 25.47
CA MET A 245 11.64 3.18 25.90
C MET A 245 13.08 2.83 26.28
N GLY A 246 14.08 3.28 25.51
CA GLY A 246 15.50 3.11 25.84
C GLY A 246 15.88 3.72 27.20
N ILE A 247 15.37 4.91 27.51
CA ILE A 247 15.57 5.55 28.82
C ILE A 247 14.93 4.71 29.94
N VAL A 248 13.69 4.26 29.74
CA VAL A 248 12.98 3.39 30.70
C VAL A 248 13.76 2.10 30.93
N ILE A 249 14.26 1.46 29.87
CA ILE A 249 15.08 0.24 29.95
C ILE A 249 16.34 0.51 30.79
N ILE A 250 17.05 1.61 30.55
CA ILE A 250 18.25 1.97 31.32
C ILE A 250 17.91 2.15 32.81
N VAL A 251 16.80 2.82 33.13
CA VAL A 251 16.33 3.01 34.51
C VAL A 251 15.98 1.66 35.17
N LEU A 252 15.28 0.77 34.47
CA LEU A 252 14.93 -0.56 34.97
C LEU A 252 16.15 -1.46 35.13
N LEU A 253 17.08 -1.44 34.18
CA LEU A 253 18.36 -2.14 34.27
C LEU A 253 19.18 -1.63 35.46
N TYR A 254 19.23 -0.32 35.69
CA TYR A 254 19.89 0.24 36.86
C TYR A 254 19.17 -0.16 38.16
N ALA A 255 17.84 -0.14 38.19
CA ALA A 255 17.07 -0.58 39.37
C ALA A 255 17.33 -2.06 39.71
N SER A 256 17.46 -2.92 38.69
CA SER A 256 17.72 -4.35 38.80
C SER A 256 19.18 -4.68 39.14
N LEU A 257 20.13 -4.14 38.37
CA LEU A 257 21.56 -4.45 38.49
C LEU A 257 22.27 -3.57 39.53
N ARG A 258 21.80 -2.35 39.79
CA ARG A 258 22.34 -1.39 40.77
C ARG A 258 23.83 -1.08 40.64
N ARG A 259 24.39 -1.22 39.43
CA ARG A 259 25.80 -0.94 39.14
C ARG A 259 25.93 -0.46 37.70
N TRP A 260 26.44 0.76 37.51
CA TRP A 260 26.56 1.40 36.19
C TRP A 260 27.43 0.62 35.20
N SER A 261 28.49 -0.07 35.66
CA SER A 261 29.29 -0.92 34.76
C SER A 261 28.47 -2.03 34.13
N ASP A 262 27.52 -2.59 34.87
CA ASP A 262 26.70 -3.71 34.41
C ASP A 262 25.64 -3.22 33.43
N VAL A 263 25.01 -2.08 33.74
CA VAL A 263 24.08 -1.40 32.82
C VAL A 263 24.78 -1.05 31.51
N ALA A 264 26.00 -0.52 31.56
CA ALA A 264 26.77 -0.18 30.36
C ALA A 264 27.13 -1.42 29.53
N ILE A 265 27.60 -2.50 30.16
CA ILE A 265 27.91 -3.76 29.46
C ILE A 265 26.66 -4.30 28.77
N VAL A 266 25.54 -4.37 29.48
CA VAL A 266 24.27 -4.87 28.92
C VAL A 266 23.80 -3.97 27.78
N SER A 267 23.83 -2.65 27.94
CA SER A 267 23.38 -1.71 26.91
C SER A 267 24.23 -1.80 25.63
N ILE A 268 25.55 -1.94 25.76
CA ILE A 268 26.46 -2.12 24.62
C ILE A 268 26.18 -3.44 23.90
N CYS A 269 25.98 -4.52 24.66
CA CYS A 269 25.64 -5.84 24.09
C CYS A 269 24.27 -5.83 23.40
N LEU A 270 23.27 -5.13 23.95
CA LEU A 270 21.94 -4.96 23.35
C LEU A 270 22.01 -4.15 22.05
N GLY A 271 22.69 -3.00 22.07
CA GLY A 271 22.91 -2.21 20.86
C GLY A 271 23.67 -3.01 19.80
N GLY A 272 24.70 -3.77 20.23
CA GLY A 272 25.41 -4.71 19.37
C GLY A 272 24.50 -5.80 18.79
N ALA A 273 23.57 -6.35 19.57
CA ALA A 273 22.62 -7.36 19.11
C ALA A 273 21.67 -6.83 18.04
N LEU A 274 21.20 -5.59 18.19
CA LEU A 274 20.41 -4.93 17.15
C LEU A 274 21.22 -4.67 15.87
N LEU A 275 22.48 -4.22 16.02
CA LEU A 275 23.38 -4.02 14.88
C LEU A 275 23.70 -5.34 14.17
N TRP A 276 23.97 -6.41 14.92
CA TRP A 276 24.23 -7.75 14.38
C TRP A 276 22.99 -8.31 13.71
N MET A 277 21.81 -8.14 14.30
CA MET A 277 20.54 -8.52 13.67
C MET A 277 20.42 -7.86 12.30
N GLN A 278 20.53 -6.52 12.23
CA GLN A 278 20.39 -5.80 10.96
C GLN A 278 21.45 -6.20 9.93
N GLY A 279 22.70 -6.36 10.37
CA GLY A 279 23.79 -6.81 9.52
C GLY A 279 23.58 -8.24 9.00
N LEU A 280 23.15 -9.17 9.85
CA LEU A 280 22.86 -10.55 9.47
C LEU A 280 21.66 -10.64 8.53
N ILE A 281 20.61 -9.84 8.74
CA ILE A 281 19.48 -9.74 7.81
C ILE A 281 19.98 -9.28 6.43
N GLY A 282 20.78 -8.21 6.36
CA GLY A 282 21.34 -7.71 5.09
C GLY A 282 22.25 -8.73 4.39
N HIS A 283 23.11 -9.40 5.15
CA HIS A 283 23.96 -10.48 4.61
C HIS A 283 23.15 -11.68 4.13
N ALA A 284 22.11 -12.08 4.88
CA ALA A 284 21.23 -13.18 4.49
C ALA A 284 20.43 -12.83 3.23
N ALA A 285 19.89 -11.61 3.14
CA ALA A 285 19.19 -11.13 1.95
C ALA A 285 20.11 -11.14 0.71
N THR A 286 21.34 -10.63 0.86
CA THR A 286 22.34 -10.64 -0.23
C THR A 286 22.70 -12.07 -0.65
N LEU A 287 22.89 -12.97 0.32
CA LEU A 287 23.24 -14.36 0.07
C LEU A 287 22.11 -15.10 -0.66
N PHE A 288 20.86 -14.93 -0.24
CA PHE A 288 19.72 -15.59 -0.88
C PHE A 288 19.48 -15.04 -2.29
N SER A 289 19.58 -13.72 -2.47
CA SER A 289 19.50 -13.09 -3.79
C SER A 289 20.57 -13.63 -4.75
N TRP A 290 21.82 -13.84 -4.28
CA TRP A 290 22.88 -14.46 -5.08
C TRP A 290 22.57 -15.88 -5.55
N ILE A 291 21.73 -16.62 -4.84
CA ILE A 291 21.30 -17.99 -5.18
C ILE A 291 19.97 -17.97 -5.97
N GLY A 292 19.43 -16.78 -6.29
CA GLY A 292 18.17 -16.61 -7.00
C GLY A 292 16.93 -16.84 -6.13
N LEU A 293 17.05 -16.66 -4.81
CA LEU A 293 15.97 -16.84 -3.84
C LEU A 293 15.69 -15.52 -3.11
N ASP A 294 14.62 -14.82 -3.44
CA ASP A 294 14.20 -13.61 -2.71
C ASP A 294 13.20 -13.96 -1.60
N ILE A 295 13.74 -14.50 -0.49
CA ILE A 295 12.93 -14.95 0.67
C ILE A 295 12.78 -13.85 1.72
N ILE A 296 13.77 -12.96 1.84
CA ILE A 296 13.77 -11.87 2.81
C ILE A 296 13.33 -10.59 2.11
N SER A 297 12.15 -10.11 2.49
CA SER A 297 11.65 -8.78 2.17
C SER A 297 11.31 -8.06 3.47
N ARG A 298 11.68 -6.77 3.55
CA ARG A 298 11.32 -5.97 4.71
C ARG A 298 9.80 -5.79 4.71
N SER A 299 9.15 -6.17 5.80
CA SER A 299 7.70 -6.05 5.96
C SER A 299 7.37 -5.14 7.14
N GLN A 300 6.10 -4.79 7.30
CA GLN A 300 5.63 -4.04 8.48
C GLN A 300 5.92 -4.80 9.78
N PHE A 301 5.85 -6.15 9.76
CA PHE A 301 6.19 -6.99 10.91
C PHE A 301 7.67 -6.86 11.33
N SER A 302 8.56 -6.59 10.37
CA SER A 302 10.00 -6.39 10.63
C SER A 302 10.27 -5.23 11.60
N ASN A 303 9.35 -4.27 11.69
CA ASN A 303 9.46 -3.13 12.60
C ASN A 303 9.30 -3.51 14.09
N LEU A 304 8.70 -4.67 14.38
CA LEU A 304 8.55 -5.19 15.75
C LEU A 304 9.83 -5.85 16.27
N LEU A 305 10.76 -6.22 15.38
CA LEU A 305 11.94 -7.00 15.72
C LEU A 305 12.86 -6.33 16.75
N PRO A 306 13.18 -5.01 16.67
CA PRO A 306 14.05 -4.39 17.65
C PRO A 306 13.51 -4.48 19.08
N ILE A 307 12.19 -4.29 19.25
CA ILE A 307 11.53 -4.38 20.55
C ILE A 307 11.65 -5.81 21.09
N LEU A 308 11.40 -6.80 20.23
CA LEU A 308 11.47 -8.22 20.58
C LEU A 308 12.88 -8.67 20.97
N VAL A 309 13.88 -8.27 20.19
CA VAL A 309 15.29 -8.60 20.45
C VAL A 309 15.80 -7.90 21.69
N LEU A 310 15.39 -6.64 21.95
CA LEU A 310 15.70 -5.96 23.19
C LEU A 310 15.13 -6.71 24.40
N ALA A 311 13.85 -7.10 24.35
CA ALA A 311 13.21 -7.82 25.46
C ALA A 311 13.93 -9.14 25.78
N LEU A 312 14.16 -9.98 24.78
CA LEU A 312 14.87 -11.26 24.95
C LEU A 312 16.33 -11.07 25.38
N GLY A 313 17.02 -10.08 24.80
CA GLY A 313 18.40 -9.80 25.13
C GLY A 313 18.59 -9.31 26.57
N ILE A 314 17.65 -8.51 27.07
CA ILE A 314 17.65 -8.02 28.46
C ILE A 314 17.55 -9.20 29.41
N ASP A 315 16.63 -10.13 29.19
CA ASP A 315 16.41 -11.29 30.05
C ASP A 315 17.66 -12.18 30.14
N ASP A 316 18.27 -12.50 28.99
CA ASP A 316 19.50 -13.30 28.91
C ASP A 316 20.63 -12.70 29.76
N SER A 317 20.87 -11.39 29.58
CA SER A 317 21.93 -10.71 30.31
C SER A 317 21.61 -10.56 31.80
N LEU A 318 20.35 -10.29 32.18
CA LEU A 318 19.94 -10.16 33.57
C LEU A 318 20.13 -11.46 34.32
N HIS A 319 19.68 -12.59 33.76
CA HIS A 319 19.86 -13.90 34.40
C HIS A 319 21.34 -14.26 34.57
N ALA A 320 22.16 -14.03 33.55
CA ALA A 320 23.58 -14.33 33.61
C ALA A 320 24.30 -13.43 34.64
N LEU A 321 24.07 -12.11 34.61
CA LEU A 321 24.75 -11.16 35.50
C LEU A 321 24.28 -11.28 36.95
N HIS A 322 23.00 -11.58 37.21
CA HIS A 322 22.51 -11.85 38.57
C HIS A 322 23.14 -13.12 39.13
N ARG A 323 23.26 -14.20 38.35
CA ARG A 323 23.95 -15.41 38.81
C ARG A 323 25.43 -15.16 39.08
N TYR A 324 26.10 -14.41 38.22
CA TYR A 324 27.49 -14.00 38.44
C TYR A 324 27.63 -13.23 39.75
N LYS A 325 26.74 -12.25 40.01
CA LYS A 325 26.72 -11.48 41.26
C LYS A 325 26.49 -12.35 42.48
N GLU A 326 25.54 -13.28 42.41
CA GLU A 326 25.24 -14.22 43.51
C GLU A 326 26.49 -15.00 43.92
N GLU A 327 27.21 -15.55 42.94
CA GLU A 327 28.47 -16.27 43.20
C GLU A 327 29.56 -15.35 43.76
N ARG A 328 29.66 -14.11 43.28
CA ARG A 328 30.61 -13.12 43.80
C ARG A 328 30.27 -12.69 45.23
N LYS A 329 28.99 -12.59 45.59
CA LYS A 329 28.54 -12.36 46.98
C LYS A 329 28.91 -13.51 47.91
N ASN A 330 28.90 -14.74 47.41
CA ASN A 330 29.35 -15.92 48.16
C ASN A 330 30.88 -15.96 48.38
N GLY A 331 31.63 -14.95 47.91
CA GLY A 331 33.07 -14.82 48.12
C GLY A 331 33.93 -15.54 47.08
N ASN A 332 33.33 -16.08 46.01
CA ASN A 332 34.05 -16.79 44.96
C ASN A 332 34.84 -15.83 44.05
N THR A 333 35.91 -16.31 43.42
CA THR A 333 36.73 -15.54 42.47
C THR A 333 35.97 -15.23 41.16
N PRO A 334 36.34 -14.19 40.38
CA PRO A 334 35.66 -13.89 39.11
C PRO A 334 35.60 -15.08 38.16
N GLU A 335 36.71 -15.81 38.03
CA GLU A 335 36.83 -17.00 37.20
C GLU A 335 35.85 -18.11 37.64
N TYR A 336 35.79 -18.42 38.95
CA TYR A 336 34.90 -19.44 39.46
C TYR A 336 33.42 -19.05 39.30
N SER A 337 33.08 -17.81 39.65
CA SER A 337 31.73 -17.25 39.47
C SER A 337 31.29 -17.29 38.01
N GLY A 338 32.20 -16.98 37.09
CA GLY A 338 31.97 -17.06 35.65
C GLY A 338 31.71 -18.50 35.19
N LYS A 339 32.55 -19.44 35.60
CA LYS A 339 32.39 -20.86 35.28
C LYS A 339 31.03 -21.42 35.73
N ILE A 340 30.59 -21.08 36.95
CA ILE A 340 29.27 -21.51 37.44
C ILE A 340 28.13 -20.84 36.63
N THR A 341 28.26 -19.55 36.33
CA THR A 341 27.27 -18.81 35.54
C THR A 341 27.07 -19.43 34.16
N ILE A 342 28.14 -19.66 33.41
CA ILE A 342 28.07 -20.24 32.06
C ILE A 342 27.60 -21.70 32.10
N SER A 343 28.13 -22.51 33.03
CA SER A 343 27.78 -23.94 33.09
C SER A 343 26.35 -24.24 33.54
N ARG A 344 25.68 -23.30 34.23
CA ARG A 344 24.29 -23.46 34.68
C ARG A 344 23.33 -22.58 33.88
N VAL A 345 23.46 -21.26 34.03
CA VAL A 345 22.56 -20.28 33.42
C VAL A 345 22.81 -20.15 31.93
N GLY A 346 24.07 -20.19 31.48
CA GLY A 346 24.39 -20.16 30.05
C GLY A 346 23.78 -21.33 29.26
N ARG A 347 23.70 -22.54 29.86
CA ARG A 347 23.00 -23.69 29.26
C ARG A 347 21.49 -23.48 29.16
N ALA A 348 20.88 -22.85 30.17
CA ALA A 348 19.46 -22.54 30.15
C ALA A 348 19.16 -21.50 29.06
N ILE A 349 19.94 -20.41 29.01
CA ILE A 349 19.85 -19.37 27.98
C ILE A 349 19.99 -19.97 26.58
N PHE A 350 21.02 -20.79 26.34
CA PHE A 350 21.20 -21.44 25.04
C PHE A 350 19.97 -22.25 24.62
N LEU A 351 19.40 -23.03 25.54
CA LEU A 351 18.21 -23.83 25.25
C LEU A 351 16.99 -22.96 24.94
N THR A 352 16.75 -21.91 25.74
CA THR A 352 15.62 -20.99 25.53
C THR A 352 15.74 -20.21 24.22
N SER A 353 16.94 -19.74 23.87
CA SER A 353 17.18 -19.06 22.59
C SER A 353 16.98 -20.00 21.41
N VAL A 354 17.45 -21.26 21.48
CA VAL A 354 17.24 -22.26 20.43
C VAL A 354 15.76 -22.58 20.24
N THR A 355 15.00 -22.78 21.32
CA THR A 355 13.56 -23.01 21.21
C THR A 355 12.82 -21.81 20.64
N THR A 356 13.27 -20.60 20.97
CA THR A 356 12.68 -19.35 20.47
C THR A 356 12.99 -19.16 18.98
N MET A 357 14.23 -19.40 18.55
CA MET A 357 14.59 -19.41 17.13
C MET A 357 13.77 -20.44 16.34
N ALA A 358 13.58 -21.65 16.89
CA ALA A 358 12.75 -22.67 16.25
C ALA A 358 11.28 -22.25 16.14
N ALA A 359 10.73 -21.56 17.15
CA ALA A 359 9.38 -21.05 17.13
C ALA A 359 9.18 -19.97 16.05
N PHE A 360 10.10 -19.01 15.92
CA PHE A 360 10.05 -18.02 14.84
C PHE A 360 10.28 -18.64 13.46
N ALA A 361 11.23 -19.58 13.35
CA ALA A 361 11.51 -20.29 12.11
C ALA A 361 10.32 -21.15 11.65
N ALA A 362 9.37 -21.50 12.52
CA ALA A 362 8.13 -22.18 12.11
C ALA A 362 7.29 -21.33 11.14
N ASN A 363 7.44 -20.00 11.13
CA ASN A 363 6.79 -19.13 10.15
C ASN A 363 7.27 -19.37 8.71
N LEU A 364 8.38 -20.08 8.49
CA LEU A 364 8.82 -20.52 7.16
C LEU A 364 7.78 -21.38 6.43
N PHE A 365 6.87 -22.03 7.17
CA PHE A 365 5.79 -22.83 6.61
C PHE A 365 4.52 -22.01 6.27
N SER A 366 4.53 -20.70 6.47
CA SER A 366 3.40 -19.84 6.12
C SER A 366 3.35 -19.54 4.63
N ASP A 367 2.16 -19.53 4.04
CA ASP A 367 1.97 -19.08 2.66
C ASP A 367 2.18 -17.55 2.52
N VAL A 368 2.02 -16.81 3.63
CA VAL A 368 2.21 -15.35 3.67
C VAL A 368 3.71 -15.01 3.66
N ALA A 369 4.17 -14.39 2.58
CA ALA A 369 5.59 -14.02 2.40
C ALA A 369 6.13 -13.13 3.53
N ALA A 370 5.33 -12.17 4.00
CA ALA A 370 5.71 -11.28 5.10
C ALA A 370 6.02 -12.05 6.41
N LEU A 371 5.23 -13.09 6.72
CA LEU A 371 5.45 -13.93 7.90
C LEU A 371 6.70 -14.82 7.76
N ARG A 372 6.95 -15.35 6.55
CA ARG A 372 8.19 -16.11 6.25
C ARG A 372 9.43 -15.27 6.49
N SER A 373 9.44 -14.05 5.93
CA SER A 373 10.54 -13.09 6.11
C SER A 373 10.73 -12.75 7.59
N PHE A 374 9.65 -12.33 8.29
CA PHE A 374 9.67 -12.02 9.72
C PHE A 374 10.22 -13.17 10.57
N GLY A 375 9.87 -14.42 10.25
CA GLY A 375 10.37 -15.61 10.96
C GLY A 375 11.89 -15.78 10.87
N ILE A 376 12.48 -15.56 9.69
CA ILE A 376 13.94 -15.61 9.49
C ILE A 376 14.60 -14.45 10.23
N GLU A 377 14.10 -13.24 10.05
CA GLU A 377 14.66 -12.03 10.66
C GLU A 377 14.64 -12.11 12.19
N ALA A 378 13.53 -12.57 12.78
CA ALA A 378 13.41 -12.80 14.21
C ALA A 378 14.39 -13.87 14.71
N ALA A 379 14.54 -14.98 13.99
CA ALA A 379 15.51 -16.01 14.37
C ALA A 379 16.95 -15.48 14.37
N LEU A 380 17.34 -14.67 13.37
CA LEU A 380 18.65 -14.00 13.32
C LEU A 380 18.82 -12.98 14.46
N GLY A 381 17.75 -12.27 14.83
CA GLY A 381 17.72 -11.37 15.97
C GLY A 381 17.95 -12.09 17.30
N VAL A 382 17.24 -13.19 17.54
CA VAL A 382 17.40 -14.04 18.73
C VAL A 382 18.80 -14.66 18.78
N PHE A 383 19.33 -15.10 17.63
CA PHE A 383 20.71 -15.58 17.55
C PHE A 383 21.71 -14.50 17.95
N SER A 384 21.52 -13.27 17.47
CA SER A 384 22.37 -12.13 17.81
C SER A 384 22.33 -11.82 19.32
N ALA A 385 21.14 -11.84 19.92
CA ALA A 385 20.96 -11.69 21.36
C ALA A 385 21.68 -12.80 22.14
N LEU A 386 21.47 -14.08 21.80
CA LEU A 386 22.15 -15.21 22.45
C LEU A 386 23.67 -15.02 22.51
N VAL A 387 24.27 -14.62 21.38
CA VAL A 387 25.73 -14.40 21.32
C VAL A 387 26.16 -13.21 22.16
N LEU A 388 25.50 -12.05 22.00
CA LEU A 388 25.99 -10.81 22.58
C LEU A 388 25.54 -10.59 24.03
N THR A 389 24.31 -10.90 24.38
CA THR A 389 23.78 -10.72 25.74
C THR A 389 23.89 -12.01 26.56
N GLY A 390 23.62 -13.17 25.96
CA GLY A 390 23.69 -14.47 26.65
C GLY A 390 25.12 -14.94 26.93
N ILE A 391 26.06 -14.72 26.01
CA ILE A 391 27.45 -15.19 26.11
C ILE A 391 28.42 -14.04 26.37
N TRP A 392 28.44 -12.99 25.53
CA TRP A 392 29.45 -11.95 25.66
C TRP A 392 29.27 -11.06 26.89
N ALA A 393 28.06 -10.63 27.22
CA ALA A 393 27.83 -9.78 28.39
C ALA A 393 28.39 -10.36 29.70
N PRO A 394 28.12 -11.64 30.08
CA PRO A 394 28.74 -12.22 31.27
C PRO A 394 30.26 -12.40 31.13
N LEU A 395 30.80 -12.72 29.94
CA LEU A 395 32.24 -12.83 29.72
C LEU A 395 32.97 -11.49 29.88
N ILE A 396 32.45 -10.43 29.26
CA ILE A 396 32.97 -9.06 29.42
C ILE A 396 32.91 -8.66 30.88
N ARG A 397 31.83 -9.01 31.59
CA ARG A 397 31.69 -8.72 33.02
C ARG A 397 32.77 -9.40 33.86
N ILE A 398 33.08 -10.67 33.59
CA ILE A 398 34.15 -11.43 34.27
C ILE A 398 35.50 -10.77 34.00
N SER A 399 35.83 -10.53 32.73
CA SER A 399 37.11 -9.91 32.34
C SER A 399 37.28 -8.51 32.93
N PHE A 400 36.19 -7.73 33.01
CA PHE A 400 36.21 -6.41 33.62
C PHE A 400 36.50 -6.48 35.12
N ASP A 401 35.91 -7.44 35.85
CA ASP A 401 36.22 -7.63 37.27
C ASP A 401 37.66 -8.10 37.49
N GLU A 402 38.18 -9.04 36.70
CA GLU A 402 39.58 -9.47 36.79
C GLU A 402 40.55 -8.31 36.53
N TRP A 403 40.25 -7.47 35.54
CA TRP A 403 41.05 -6.29 35.23
C TRP A 403 41.03 -5.25 36.36
N MET A 404 39.87 -5.04 36.99
CA MET A 404 39.72 -4.14 38.14
C MET A 404 40.43 -4.68 39.38
N GLU A 405 40.34 -5.98 39.66
CA GLU A 405 41.05 -6.63 40.77
C GLU A 405 42.57 -6.55 40.61
N LYS A 406 43.09 -6.76 39.38
CA LYS A 406 44.52 -6.56 39.06
C LYS A 406 45.01 -5.13 39.33
N ARG A 407 44.10 -4.14 39.30
CA ARG A 407 44.38 -2.73 39.61
C ARG A 407 44.12 -2.36 41.08
N GLY A 408 43.86 -3.35 41.93
CA GLY A 408 43.62 -3.14 43.36
C GLY A 408 42.28 -2.49 43.70
N LYS A 409 41.30 -2.49 42.77
CA LYS A 409 39.96 -1.98 43.02
C LYS A 409 39.04 -3.07 43.54
N GLU A 410 38.17 -2.73 44.48
CA GLU A 410 37.16 -3.65 45.00
C GLU A 410 36.05 -3.85 43.97
N THR A 411 35.77 -5.11 43.64
CA THR A 411 34.81 -5.51 42.61
C THR A 411 33.60 -6.25 43.15
N LYS A 412 33.60 -6.55 44.45
CA LYS A 412 32.51 -7.27 45.11
C LYS A 412 31.23 -6.43 45.04
N PRO A 413 30.10 -7.03 44.64
CA PRO A 413 28.84 -6.32 44.61
C PRO A 413 28.40 -5.95 46.04
N GLU A 414 27.94 -4.71 46.23
CA GLU A 414 27.41 -4.23 47.51
C GLU A 414 26.20 -5.04 47.96
N ASP A 415 26.07 -5.24 49.28
CA ASP A 415 24.94 -5.97 49.85
C ASP A 415 23.73 -5.05 50.05
N ASN A 416 23.07 -4.74 48.93
CA ASN A 416 21.89 -3.90 48.95
C ASN A 416 20.60 -4.69 49.26
N LYS A 417 19.70 -4.07 50.03
CA LYS A 417 18.38 -4.61 50.41
C LYS A 417 17.62 -5.10 49.17
N ARG A 418 17.18 -6.35 49.18
CA ARG A 418 16.33 -6.93 48.12
C ARG A 418 14.99 -6.16 48.06
N LEU A 419 14.45 -5.97 46.86
CA LEU A 419 13.16 -5.31 46.64
C LEU A 419 12.00 -6.06 47.32
N LEU A 420 12.09 -7.39 47.38
CA LEU A 420 11.11 -8.27 47.99
C LEU A 420 11.77 -9.16 49.06
N ASP A 421 11.02 -9.47 50.11
CA ASP A 421 11.44 -10.36 51.19
C ASP A 421 11.37 -11.82 50.73
N GLU A 422 12.53 -12.48 50.69
CA GLU A 422 12.66 -13.89 50.30
C GLU A 422 11.82 -14.81 51.19
N ASN A 423 11.69 -14.49 52.48
CA ASN A 423 10.94 -15.34 53.41
C ASN A 423 9.45 -15.36 53.05
N LYS A 424 8.89 -14.20 52.67
CA LYS A 424 7.49 -14.10 52.23
C LYS A 424 7.26 -14.84 50.91
N LEU A 425 8.16 -14.70 49.94
CA LEU A 425 8.05 -15.42 48.66
C LEU A 425 8.11 -16.93 48.87
N ARG A 426 9.00 -17.41 49.74
CA ARG A 426 9.10 -18.83 50.10
C ARG A 426 7.85 -19.33 50.80
N GLU A 427 7.29 -18.56 51.73
CA GLU A 427 6.06 -18.91 52.42
C GLU A 427 4.87 -19.01 51.45
N ILE A 428 4.76 -18.08 50.51
CA ILE A 428 3.73 -18.11 49.46
C ILE A 428 3.92 -19.33 48.57
N ALA A 429 5.14 -19.61 48.10
CA ALA A 429 5.43 -20.74 47.21
C ALA A 429 5.13 -22.11 47.87
N ILE A 430 5.55 -22.30 49.13
CA ILE A 430 5.25 -23.52 49.88
C ILE A 430 3.76 -23.57 50.22
N GLY A 431 3.17 -22.43 50.59
CA GLY A 431 1.78 -22.30 50.96
C GLY A 431 0.82 -22.58 49.80
N SER A 432 1.16 -22.19 48.57
CA SER A 432 0.36 -22.45 47.37
C SER A 432 0.46 -23.91 46.91
N GLY A 433 1.62 -24.56 47.10
CA GLY A 433 1.88 -25.94 46.69
C GLY A 433 1.37 -27.03 47.64
N THR A 434 0.82 -26.70 48.81
CA THR A 434 0.46 -27.66 49.86
C THR A 434 -1.04 -27.74 50.15
N GLY A 435 -1.50 -28.92 50.60
CA GLY A 435 -2.89 -29.17 50.99
C GLY A 435 -3.87 -29.15 49.80
N LYS A 436 -5.03 -28.50 49.97
CA LYS A 436 -6.07 -28.40 48.93
C LYS A 436 -5.89 -27.20 47.99
N ARG A 437 -4.96 -26.29 48.29
CA ARG A 437 -4.76 -25.03 47.55
C ARG A 437 -4.34 -25.23 46.08
N PRO A 438 -3.49 -26.21 45.71
CA PRO A 438 -3.18 -26.47 44.30
C PRO A 438 -4.42 -26.79 43.45
N MET A 439 -5.36 -27.57 44.00
CA MET A 439 -6.62 -27.89 43.30
C MET A 439 -7.54 -26.67 43.17
N ILE A 440 -7.55 -25.79 44.18
CA ILE A 440 -8.28 -24.52 44.11
C ILE A 440 -7.67 -23.61 43.05
N ILE A 441 -6.33 -23.48 43.02
CA ILE A 441 -5.61 -22.69 42.02
C ILE A 441 -5.86 -23.24 40.62
N ALA A 442 -5.75 -24.56 40.43
CA ALA A 442 -6.05 -25.21 39.15
C ALA A 442 -7.50 -24.99 38.72
N GLY A 443 -8.45 -25.05 39.66
CA GLY A 443 -9.85 -24.73 39.43
C GLY A 443 -10.07 -23.28 39.00
N ILE A 444 -9.40 -22.32 39.64
CA ILE A 444 -9.45 -20.90 39.27
C ILE A 444 -8.82 -20.70 37.88
N CYS A 445 -7.65 -21.27 37.60
CA CYS A 445 -7.01 -21.18 36.29
C CYS A 445 -7.94 -21.73 35.21
N LEU A 446 -8.55 -22.90 35.42
CA LEU A 446 -9.47 -23.51 34.47
C LEU A 446 -10.74 -22.66 34.27
N LEU A 447 -11.25 -22.05 35.36
CA LEU A 447 -12.38 -21.13 35.30
C LEU A 447 -12.04 -19.84 34.54
N LEU A 448 -10.78 -19.39 34.53
CA LEU A 448 -10.32 -18.27 33.71
C LEU A 448 -10.03 -18.67 32.26
N THR A 449 -9.45 -19.86 32.05
CA THR A 449 -9.09 -20.35 30.71
C THR A 449 -10.32 -20.69 29.89
N ILE A 450 -11.36 -21.31 30.46
CA ILE A 450 -12.56 -21.70 29.68
C ILE A 450 -13.25 -20.51 28.98
N PRO A 451 -13.59 -19.41 29.68
CA PRO A 451 -14.17 -18.23 29.03
C PRO A 451 -13.21 -17.57 28.04
N ALA A 452 -11.90 -17.54 28.34
CA ALA A 452 -10.90 -16.99 27.42
C ALA A 452 -10.80 -17.81 26.12
N THR A 453 -10.81 -19.14 26.21
CA THR A 453 -10.83 -20.03 25.05
C THR A 453 -12.13 -19.89 24.26
N TRP A 454 -13.26 -19.75 24.95
CA TRP A 454 -14.54 -19.50 24.27
C TRP A 454 -14.52 -18.17 23.49
N GLY A 455 -13.97 -17.10 24.08
CA GLY A 455 -13.76 -15.82 23.38
C GLY A 455 -12.83 -15.96 22.17
N MET A 456 -11.72 -16.70 22.32
CA MET A 456 -10.75 -16.95 21.25
C MET A 456 -11.37 -17.67 20.04
N VAL A 457 -12.26 -18.65 20.26
CA VAL A 457 -12.89 -19.41 19.16
C VAL A 457 -13.89 -18.57 18.36
N ASN A 458 -14.42 -17.50 18.93
CA ASN A 458 -15.36 -16.59 18.26
C ASN A 458 -14.65 -15.44 17.51
N LEU A 459 -13.32 -15.44 17.42
CA LEU A 459 -12.60 -14.46 16.62
C LEU A 459 -12.74 -14.80 15.14
N GLU A 460 -13.30 -13.89 14.36
CA GLU A 460 -13.30 -13.95 12.91
C GLU A 460 -11.98 -13.38 12.39
N GLY A 461 -11.38 -14.06 11.41
CA GLY A 461 -10.18 -13.57 10.73
C GLY A 461 -10.59 -12.70 9.55
N ASP A 462 -10.25 -11.43 9.59
CA ASP A 462 -10.37 -10.49 8.47
C ASP A 462 -9.02 -9.83 8.20
N PHE A 463 -8.80 -9.39 6.96
CA PHE A 463 -7.58 -8.69 6.54
C PHE A 463 -7.98 -7.42 5.77
N ALA A 464 -8.18 -6.33 6.49
CA ALA A 464 -8.31 -5.00 5.90
C ALA A 464 -6.95 -4.27 5.99
N VAL A 465 -6.48 -3.70 4.88
CA VAL A 465 -5.23 -2.91 4.86
C VAL A 465 -5.33 -1.70 5.79
N GLU A 466 -6.54 -1.15 5.91
CA GLU A 466 -6.92 -0.04 6.79
C GLU A 466 -6.63 -0.34 8.27
N ASP A 467 -6.88 -1.58 8.71
CA ASP A 467 -6.72 -2.01 10.11
C ASP A 467 -5.25 -2.04 10.57
N PHE A 468 -4.30 -2.02 9.62
CA PHE A 468 -2.87 -1.96 9.94
C PHE A 468 -2.41 -0.54 10.26
N LEU A 469 -3.23 0.47 10.01
CA LEU A 469 -2.90 1.88 10.16
C LEU A 469 -3.75 2.51 11.28
N GLU A 470 -3.21 3.54 11.93
CA GLU A 470 -3.99 4.26 12.94
C GLU A 470 -5.20 4.94 12.27
N ALA A 471 -6.36 4.84 12.89
CA ALA A 471 -7.61 5.34 12.32
C ALA A 471 -7.63 6.87 12.14
N ASP A 472 -6.76 7.58 12.86
CA ASP A 472 -6.52 9.02 12.76
C ASP A 472 -5.32 9.38 11.87
N SER A 473 -4.69 8.41 11.20
CA SER A 473 -3.67 8.68 10.19
C SER A 473 -4.25 9.44 8.98
N ASP A 474 -3.42 10.24 8.33
CA ASP A 474 -3.81 11.00 7.14
C ASP A 474 -4.25 10.08 5.99
N PHE A 475 -3.61 8.92 5.87
CA PHE A 475 -4.00 7.89 4.92
C PHE A 475 -5.39 7.33 5.21
N ALA A 476 -5.67 6.92 6.44
CA ALA A 476 -6.97 6.36 6.82
C ALA A 476 -8.09 7.39 6.60
N TYR A 477 -7.86 8.65 6.95
CA TYR A 477 -8.80 9.74 6.67
C TYR A 477 -9.00 9.97 5.16
N GLY A 478 -7.93 9.95 4.37
CA GLY A 478 -7.99 10.05 2.91
C GLY A 478 -8.84 8.95 2.28
N VAL A 479 -8.58 7.69 2.64
CA VAL A 479 -9.36 6.54 2.15
C VAL A 479 -10.83 6.64 2.58
N ALA A 480 -11.09 6.97 3.85
CA ALA A 480 -12.45 7.13 4.34
C ALA A 480 -13.21 8.24 3.62
N MET A 481 -12.58 9.41 3.39
CA MET A 481 -13.20 10.50 2.64
C MET A 481 -13.51 10.08 1.21
N VAL A 482 -12.58 9.41 0.54
CA VAL A 482 -12.77 8.93 -0.83
C VAL A 482 -13.93 7.93 -0.89
N THR A 483 -13.96 6.98 0.04
CA THR A 483 -15.02 5.95 0.15
C THR A 483 -16.39 6.55 0.49
N GLU A 484 -16.45 7.58 1.33
CA GLU A 484 -17.71 8.25 1.71
C GLU A 484 -18.20 9.20 0.62
N ARG A 485 -17.27 9.86 -0.09
CA ARG A 485 -17.58 10.96 -0.99
C ARG A 485 -17.68 10.56 -2.45
N PHE A 486 -17.25 9.37 -2.86
CA PHE A 486 -17.43 8.91 -4.24
C PHE A 486 -18.29 7.64 -4.27
N SER A 487 -19.24 7.59 -5.21
CA SER A 487 -20.20 6.47 -5.33
C SER A 487 -19.60 5.20 -5.91
N ASP A 488 -18.64 5.35 -6.83
CA ASP A 488 -18.11 4.26 -7.67
C ASP A 488 -16.63 4.01 -7.41
N GLU A 489 -16.32 3.68 -6.14
CA GLU A 489 -14.96 3.36 -5.72
C GLU A 489 -14.87 2.01 -5.00
N GLY A 490 -13.80 1.29 -5.32
CA GLY A 490 -13.50 -0.04 -4.80
C GLY A 490 -12.20 -0.57 -5.39
N GLU A 491 -11.68 -1.66 -4.81
CA GLU A 491 -10.52 -2.34 -5.37
C GLU A 491 -10.90 -3.04 -6.69
N PRO A 492 -10.08 -2.94 -7.74
CA PRO A 492 -10.37 -3.63 -9.00
C PRO A 492 -10.35 -5.14 -8.76
N ALA A 493 -11.47 -5.80 -9.01
CA ALA A 493 -11.53 -7.25 -9.03
C ALA A 493 -10.89 -7.74 -10.34
N MET A 494 -9.79 -8.48 -10.23
CA MET A 494 -9.16 -9.11 -11.40
C MET A 494 -9.72 -10.51 -11.61
N LEU A 495 -10.28 -10.76 -12.79
CA LEU A 495 -10.76 -12.07 -13.22
C LEU A 495 -9.70 -12.71 -14.12
N LEU A 496 -8.98 -13.70 -13.59
CA LEU A 496 -8.01 -14.46 -14.37
C LEU A 496 -8.73 -15.57 -15.15
N ILE A 497 -8.67 -15.51 -16.47
CA ILE A 497 -9.14 -16.58 -17.36
C ILE A 497 -7.96 -17.48 -17.69
N GLU A 498 -7.95 -18.70 -17.13
CA GLU A 498 -6.93 -19.70 -17.43
C GLU A 498 -7.41 -20.62 -18.57
N GLY A 499 -6.70 -20.62 -19.70
CA GLY A 499 -7.04 -21.47 -20.84
C GLY A 499 -6.59 -20.89 -22.17
N ASP A 500 -7.15 -21.42 -23.25
CA ASP A 500 -6.95 -20.89 -24.61
C ASP A 500 -7.89 -19.68 -24.83
N VAL A 501 -7.34 -18.49 -24.62
CA VAL A 501 -8.06 -17.21 -24.79
C VAL A 501 -8.46 -16.91 -26.23
N ALA A 502 -7.97 -17.68 -27.21
CA ALA A 502 -8.37 -17.55 -28.61
C ALA A 502 -9.61 -18.40 -28.95
N GLU A 503 -10.09 -19.22 -28.01
CA GLU A 503 -11.29 -20.02 -28.21
C GLU A 503 -12.54 -19.11 -28.19
N PRO A 504 -13.39 -19.12 -29.24
CA PRO A 504 -14.57 -18.24 -29.33
C PRO A 504 -15.55 -18.36 -28.17
N SER A 505 -15.61 -19.54 -27.53
CA SER A 505 -16.45 -19.76 -26.34
C SER A 505 -16.03 -18.90 -25.14
N VAL A 506 -14.76 -18.50 -25.04
CA VAL A 506 -14.24 -17.61 -23.99
C VAL A 506 -14.80 -16.20 -24.17
N PHE A 507 -14.78 -15.67 -25.40
CA PHE A 507 -15.37 -14.37 -25.72
C PHE A 507 -16.86 -14.34 -25.38
N HIS A 508 -17.58 -15.40 -25.75
CA HIS A 508 -18.98 -15.52 -25.39
C HIS A 508 -19.22 -15.56 -23.87
N ALA A 509 -18.38 -16.28 -23.13
CA ALA A 509 -18.46 -16.36 -21.68
C ALA A 509 -18.16 -15.03 -20.98
N ILE A 510 -17.25 -14.20 -21.52
CA ILE A 510 -17.00 -12.84 -21.02
C ILE A 510 -18.28 -11.99 -21.16
N ASN A 511 -18.90 -12.00 -22.34
CA ASN A 511 -20.16 -11.27 -22.54
C ASN A 511 -21.30 -11.81 -21.65
N GLU A 512 -21.46 -13.12 -21.55
CA GLU A 512 -22.44 -13.75 -20.65
C GLU A 512 -22.19 -13.33 -19.18
N PHE A 513 -20.93 -13.25 -18.78
CA PHE A 513 -20.56 -12.77 -17.44
C PHE A 513 -20.98 -11.31 -17.22
N ARG A 514 -20.72 -10.40 -18.18
CA ARG A 514 -21.20 -9.01 -18.11
C ARG A 514 -22.72 -8.94 -18.00
N GLU A 515 -23.45 -9.72 -18.80
CA GLU A 515 -24.91 -9.79 -18.76
C GLU A 515 -25.44 -10.30 -17.41
N ASN A 516 -24.79 -11.30 -16.82
CA ASN A 516 -25.15 -11.82 -15.51
C ASN A 516 -24.80 -10.85 -14.38
N ALA A 517 -23.64 -10.16 -14.46
CA ALA A 517 -23.21 -9.16 -13.49
C ALA A 517 -24.16 -7.94 -13.45
N ASN A 518 -24.83 -7.64 -14.56
CA ASN A 518 -25.88 -6.64 -14.61
C ASN A 518 -27.13 -6.99 -13.78
N GLN A 519 -27.31 -8.24 -13.37
CA GLN A 519 -28.45 -8.66 -12.55
C GLN A 519 -28.19 -8.38 -11.06
N LYS A 520 -29.03 -7.53 -10.46
CA LYS A 520 -28.95 -7.24 -9.02
C LYS A 520 -29.29 -8.48 -8.18
N THR A 521 -28.43 -8.78 -7.21
CA THR A 521 -28.65 -9.88 -6.25
C THR A 521 -29.28 -9.34 -4.97
N ASP A 522 -30.46 -9.86 -4.59
CA ASP A 522 -31.17 -9.44 -3.39
C ASP A 522 -30.30 -9.59 -2.13
N GLY A 523 -30.16 -8.51 -1.37
CA GLY A 523 -29.39 -8.47 -0.12
C GLY A 523 -27.89 -8.19 -0.29
N VAL A 524 -27.40 -8.02 -1.52
CA VAL A 524 -26.02 -7.59 -1.82
C VAL A 524 -26.03 -6.11 -2.20
N VAL A 525 -25.13 -5.32 -1.60
CA VAL A 525 -24.94 -3.92 -1.99
C VAL A 525 -24.25 -3.90 -3.35
N ASP A 526 -24.92 -3.32 -4.34
CA ASP A 526 -24.37 -3.16 -5.70
C ASP A 526 -23.26 -2.10 -5.64
N LYS A 527 -22.00 -2.56 -5.68
CA LYS A 527 -20.78 -1.73 -5.69
C LYS A 527 -19.95 -1.95 -6.95
N MET A 528 -20.54 -2.53 -8.00
CA MET A 528 -19.85 -2.71 -9.27
C MET A 528 -19.87 -1.38 -10.02
N ALA A 529 -18.70 -0.95 -10.52
CA ALA A 529 -18.61 0.18 -11.44
C ALA A 529 -19.47 -0.10 -12.69
N ARG A 530 -20.05 0.94 -13.27
CA ARG A 530 -20.92 0.85 -14.44
C ARG A 530 -20.50 1.84 -15.52
N THR A 531 -20.72 1.45 -16.77
CA THR A 531 -20.52 2.25 -17.98
C THR A 531 -21.68 3.25 -18.17
N PRO A 532 -21.53 4.22 -19.12
CA PRO A 532 -22.56 5.23 -19.39
C PRO A 532 -23.95 4.72 -19.70
N ASP A 533 -24.04 3.51 -20.23
CA ASP A 533 -25.29 2.87 -20.58
C ASP A 533 -25.90 2.03 -19.43
N GLY A 534 -25.30 2.10 -18.24
CA GLY A 534 -25.75 1.43 -17.01
C GLY A 534 -25.32 -0.03 -16.89
N ASN A 535 -24.52 -0.53 -17.83
CA ASN A 535 -23.97 -1.87 -17.78
C ASN A 535 -22.78 -1.92 -16.81
N VAL A 536 -22.45 -3.09 -16.25
CA VAL A 536 -21.25 -3.23 -15.42
C VAL A 536 -20.00 -2.98 -16.26
N ASP A 537 -19.11 -2.14 -15.74
CA ASP A 537 -17.80 -1.79 -16.31
C ASP A 537 -16.79 -2.90 -16.03
N ILE A 538 -16.78 -3.90 -16.91
CA ILE A 538 -15.79 -4.99 -16.93
C ILE A 538 -14.95 -4.84 -18.20
N LEU A 539 -13.77 -4.26 -18.02
CA LEU A 539 -12.76 -4.19 -19.07
C LEU A 539 -12.17 -5.58 -19.29
N ALA A 540 -12.25 -6.07 -20.52
CA ALA A 540 -11.63 -7.33 -20.88
C ALA A 540 -11.11 -7.30 -22.33
N VAL A 541 -10.36 -8.35 -22.67
CA VAL A 541 -9.60 -8.44 -23.91
C VAL A 541 -10.48 -8.41 -25.18
N ASP A 542 -11.73 -8.84 -25.06
CA ASP A 542 -12.69 -8.89 -26.15
C ASP A 542 -13.07 -7.50 -26.67
N GLU A 543 -13.11 -6.47 -25.81
CA GLU A 543 -13.37 -5.09 -26.21
C GLU A 543 -12.31 -4.55 -27.18
N PHE A 544 -11.03 -4.90 -26.98
CA PHE A 544 -9.97 -4.51 -27.90
C PHE A 544 -10.12 -5.17 -29.27
N VAL A 545 -10.57 -6.43 -29.29
CA VAL A 545 -10.81 -7.18 -30.53
C VAL A 545 -12.04 -6.65 -31.26
N GLU A 546 -13.10 -6.30 -30.53
CA GLU A 546 -14.27 -5.64 -31.09
C GLU A 546 -13.94 -4.26 -31.67
N ALA A 547 -13.15 -3.46 -30.95
CA ALA A 547 -12.68 -2.16 -31.43
C ALA A 547 -11.76 -2.29 -32.66
N ALA A 548 -10.88 -3.29 -32.69
CA ALA A 548 -10.06 -3.59 -33.86
C ALA A 548 -10.89 -4.09 -35.05
N SER A 549 -11.93 -4.89 -34.80
CA SER A 549 -12.92 -5.30 -35.82
C SER A 549 -13.67 -4.10 -36.40
N ALA A 550 -14.07 -3.15 -35.56
CA ALA A 550 -14.66 -1.89 -36.01
C ALA A 550 -13.67 -1.05 -36.84
N SER A 551 -12.41 -0.98 -36.40
CA SER A 551 -11.34 -0.31 -37.16
C SER A 551 -11.10 -1.00 -38.52
N PHE A 552 -11.12 -2.33 -38.58
CA PHE A 552 -11.01 -3.10 -39.81
C PHE A 552 -12.11 -2.70 -40.82
N MET A 553 -13.36 -2.59 -40.36
CA MET A 553 -14.46 -2.18 -41.24
C MET A 553 -14.30 -0.75 -41.79
N ASN A 554 -13.62 0.13 -41.05
CA ASN A 554 -13.40 1.52 -41.45
C ASN A 554 -12.14 1.70 -42.32
N SER A 555 -11.05 1.02 -41.95
CA SER A 555 -9.73 1.13 -42.57
C SER A 555 -9.05 -0.25 -42.71
N PRO A 556 -9.54 -1.11 -43.63
CA PRO A 556 -9.11 -2.50 -43.71
C PRO A 556 -7.68 -2.69 -44.22
N GLN A 557 -7.10 -1.70 -44.91
CA GLN A 557 -5.77 -1.81 -45.52
C GLN A 557 -4.68 -2.15 -44.48
N ALA A 558 -4.75 -1.54 -43.29
CA ALA A 558 -3.79 -1.79 -42.21
C ALA A 558 -3.74 -3.26 -41.78
N PHE A 559 -4.87 -3.97 -41.87
CA PHE A 559 -4.96 -5.39 -41.52
C PHE A 559 -4.56 -6.29 -42.69
N TYR A 560 -4.85 -5.90 -43.93
CA TYR A 560 -4.34 -6.62 -45.11
C TYR A 560 -2.81 -6.57 -45.21
N ASP A 561 -2.20 -5.45 -44.84
CA ASP A 561 -0.73 -5.30 -44.79
C ASP A 561 -0.09 -6.22 -43.74
N ARG A 562 -0.87 -6.72 -42.78
CA ARG A 562 -0.51 -7.70 -41.75
C ARG A 562 -0.88 -9.14 -42.12
N GLY A 563 -1.29 -9.38 -43.37
CA GLY A 563 -1.52 -10.71 -43.91
C GLY A 563 -2.93 -11.27 -43.71
N PHE A 564 -3.95 -10.43 -43.50
CA PHE A 564 -5.35 -10.90 -43.30
C PHE A 564 -5.80 -11.95 -44.33
N ASN A 565 -5.47 -11.78 -45.62
CA ASN A 565 -5.83 -12.71 -46.69
C ASN A 565 -5.23 -14.13 -46.55
N GLU A 566 -4.19 -14.28 -45.75
CA GLU A 566 -3.46 -15.53 -45.53
C GLU A 566 -3.77 -16.15 -44.15
N SER A 567 -4.52 -15.43 -43.30
CA SER A 567 -4.78 -15.77 -41.89
C SER A 567 -5.95 -16.73 -41.66
N ASN A 568 -6.58 -17.25 -42.73
CA ASN A 568 -7.85 -17.99 -42.72
C ASN A 568 -9.05 -17.25 -42.12
N CYS A 569 -8.89 -16.04 -41.57
CA CYS A 569 -9.99 -15.27 -41.03
C CYS A 569 -10.98 -14.86 -42.13
N GLU A 570 -12.23 -15.32 -42.02
CA GLU A 570 -13.30 -14.97 -42.95
C GLU A 570 -14.07 -13.72 -42.49
N THR A 571 -14.62 -12.99 -43.46
CA THR A 571 -15.56 -11.89 -43.19
C THR A 571 -16.98 -12.32 -43.52
N TYR A 572 -17.95 -11.88 -42.72
CA TYR A 572 -19.36 -12.19 -42.89
C TYR A 572 -20.25 -10.93 -42.91
N GLY A 573 -21.49 -11.12 -43.37
CA GLY A 573 -22.53 -10.07 -43.36
C GLY A 573 -22.36 -8.98 -44.42
N MET A 574 -23.27 -8.00 -44.38
CA MET A 574 -23.34 -6.92 -45.38
C MET A 574 -22.24 -5.85 -45.20
N LEU A 575 -21.63 -5.79 -44.01
CA LEU A 575 -20.56 -4.86 -43.65
C LEU A 575 -19.15 -5.46 -43.83
N ASN A 576 -19.04 -6.71 -44.30
CA ASN A 576 -17.78 -7.47 -44.35
C ASN A 576 -17.03 -7.46 -43.00
N ALA A 577 -17.76 -7.69 -41.92
CA ALA A 577 -17.17 -7.76 -40.58
C ALA A 577 -16.39 -9.07 -40.41
N PRO A 578 -15.24 -9.09 -39.73
CA PRO A 578 -14.51 -10.33 -39.44
C PRO A 578 -15.33 -11.25 -38.52
N ASP A 579 -15.26 -12.56 -38.76
CA ASP A 579 -15.98 -13.57 -37.97
C ASP A 579 -15.29 -13.87 -36.63
N LEU A 580 -15.67 -13.14 -35.59
CA LEU A 580 -15.16 -13.37 -34.22
C LEU A 580 -15.68 -14.68 -33.59
N GLN A 581 -16.53 -15.45 -34.28
CA GLN A 581 -16.86 -16.83 -33.88
C GLN A 581 -15.82 -17.83 -34.41
N ASP A 582 -14.89 -17.39 -35.25
CA ASP A 582 -13.76 -18.17 -35.73
C ASP A 582 -12.51 -17.89 -34.89
N LYS A 583 -11.86 -18.98 -34.48
CA LYS A 583 -10.61 -18.94 -33.73
C LYS A 583 -9.49 -18.30 -34.53
N ASP A 584 -9.40 -18.59 -35.83
CA ASP A 584 -8.33 -18.06 -36.67
C ASP A 584 -8.42 -16.52 -36.79
N CYS A 585 -9.64 -15.98 -36.83
CA CYS A 585 -9.88 -14.54 -36.72
C CYS A 585 -9.40 -13.97 -35.38
N ILE A 586 -9.76 -14.58 -34.25
CA ILE A 586 -9.35 -14.08 -32.94
C ILE A 586 -7.81 -14.05 -32.82
N ILE A 587 -7.12 -15.12 -33.25
CA ILE A 587 -5.66 -15.19 -33.24
C ILE A 587 -5.06 -14.07 -34.10
N PHE A 588 -5.60 -13.85 -35.29
CA PHE A 588 -5.15 -12.77 -36.17
C PHE A 588 -5.27 -11.40 -35.49
N PHE A 589 -6.41 -11.10 -34.88
CA PHE A 589 -6.64 -9.81 -34.22
C PHE A 589 -5.75 -9.62 -32.99
N TYR A 590 -5.51 -10.66 -32.19
CA TYR A 590 -4.53 -10.61 -31.11
C TYR A 590 -3.12 -10.30 -31.63
N GLY A 591 -2.73 -10.89 -32.75
CA GLY A 591 -1.47 -10.60 -33.41
C GLY A 591 -1.31 -9.13 -33.80
N VAL A 592 -2.33 -8.56 -34.45
CA VAL A 592 -2.35 -7.13 -34.80
C VAL A 592 -2.29 -6.26 -33.54
N LEU A 593 -3.13 -6.53 -32.55
CA LEU A 593 -3.21 -5.76 -31.31
C LEU A 593 -1.89 -5.73 -30.55
N THR A 594 -1.18 -6.86 -30.51
CA THR A 594 0.13 -6.98 -29.84
C THR A 594 1.22 -6.17 -30.55
N LEU A 595 1.17 -6.05 -31.88
CA LEU A 595 2.21 -5.34 -32.64
C LEU A 595 1.91 -3.85 -32.83
N ASP A 596 0.65 -3.51 -33.14
CA ASP A 596 0.24 -2.19 -33.59
C ASP A 596 -0.69 -1.45 -32.61
N GLY A 597 -1.21 -2.14 -31.59
CA GLY A 597 -2.40 -1.66 -30.88
C GLY A 597 -3.61 -1.72 -31.79
N ILE A 598 -4.54 -0.76 -31.68
CA ILE A 598 -5.69 -0.69 -32.59
C ILE A 598 -5.34 0.23 -33.77
N PRO A 599 -5.14 -0.29 -34.99
CA PRO A 599 -4.77 0.53 -36.13
C PRO A 599 -5.76 1.66 -36.37
N GLY A 600 -5.27 2.84 -36.75
CA GLY A 600 -6.14 4.01 -37.01
C GLY A 600 -6.71 4.69 -35.76
N THR A 601 -6.29 4.26 -34.56
CA THR A 601 -6.61 4.91 -33.29
C THR A 601 -5.33 5.27 -32.54
N GLU A 602 -5.46 5.98 -31.41
CA GLU A 602 -4.34 6.32 -30.53
C GLU A 602 -4.07 5.24 -29.47
N VAL A 603 -4.73 4.07 -29.53
CA VAL A 603 -4.53 2.99 -28.55
C VAL A 603 -3.24 2.22 -28.88
N PRO A 604 -2.19 2.29 -28.03
CA PRO A 604 -0.90 1.68 -28.30
C PRO A 604 -0.88 0.18 -27.96
N SER A 605 0.03 -0.58 -28.57
CA SER A 605 0.27 -2.00 -28.26
C SER A 605 0.67 -2.24 -26.81
N SER A 606 1.39 -1.30 -26.18
CA SER A 606 1.80 -1.40 -24.78
C SER A 606 0.63 -1.53 -23.79
N LEU A 607 -0.57 -1.07 -24.16
CA LEU A 607 -1.77 -1.27 -23.36
C LEU A 607 -2.28 -2.72 -23.48
N ILE A 608 -2.19 -3.31 -24.66
CA ILE A 608 -2.59 -4.69 -24.95
C ILE A 608 -1.67 -5.68 -24.24
N ASP A 609 -0.36 -5.37 -24.18
CA ASP A 609 0.66 -6.19 -23.51
C ASP A 609 0.38 -6.42 -22.01
N LEU A 610 -0.48 -5.60 -21.40
CA LEU A 610 -0.94 -5.81 -20.01
C LEU A 610 -1.91 -6.99 -19.86
N TYR A 611 -2.55 -7.41 -20.95
CA TYR A 611 -3.64 -8.41 -20.94
C TYR A 611 -3.30 -9.68 -21.72
N ILE A 612 -2.50 -9.56 -22.79
CA ILE A 612 -2.13 -10.70 -23.65
C ILE A 612 -0.62 -10.68 -23.88
N ALA A 613 0.00 -11.84 -23.82
CA ALA A 613 1.39 -12.02 -24.23
C ALA A 613 1.51 -13.21 -25.19
N PRO A 614 2.11 -13.04 -26.38
CA PRO A 614 2.37 -14.15 -27.28
C PRO A 614 3.42 -15.10 -26.70
N SER A 615 3.34 -16.38 -27.05
CA SER A 615 4.30 -17.39 -26.59
C SER A 615 5.70 -17.23 -27.21
N GLY A 616 5.85 -16.39 -28.24
CA GLY A 616 7.08 -16.14 -28.96
C GLY A 616 7.01 -14.83 -29.75
N GLU A 617 8.11 -14.49 -30.44
CA GLU A 617 8.17 -13.30 -31.29
C GLU A 617 7.26 -13.49 -32.53
N LEU A 618 6.34 -12.55 -32.75
CA LEU A 618 5.37 -12.58 -33.85
C LEU A 618 6.03 -12.16 -35.18
N ASP A 619 5.59 -12.78 -36.28
CA ASP A 619 5.98 -12.34 -37.63
C ASP A 619 5.24 -11.03 -37.99
N PRO A 620 5.95 -9.92 -38.28
CA PRO A 620 5.32 -8.65 -38.60
C PRO A 620 4.44 -8.68 -39.86
N GLU A 621 4.73 -9.57 -40.82
CA GLU A 621 3.93 -9.70 -42.06
C GLU A 621 2.80 -10.73 -41.91
N ARG A 622 2.90 -11.63 -40.94
CA ARG A 622 1.95 -12.73 -40.69
C ARG A 622 1.66 -12.87 -39.21
N VAL A 623 0.88 -11.93 -38.70
CA VAL A 623 0.73 -11.67 -37.26
C VAL A 623 0.05 -12.78 -36.46
N TRP A 624 -0.55 -13.77 -37.13
CA TRP A 624 -1.11 -14.99 -36.49
C TRP A 624 -0.07 -16.10 -36.29
N LEU A 625 1.19 -15.88 -36.72
CA LEU A 625 2.30 -16.83 -36.62
C LEU A 625 3.48 -16.23 -35.85
N THR A 626 4.32 -17.12 -35.33
CA THR A 626 5.64 -16.73 -34.84
C THR A 626 6.63 -16.61 -36.01
N VAL A 627 7.78 -15.98 -35.78
CA VAL A 627 8.87 -15.94 -36.77
C VAL A 627 9.29 -17.36 -37.21
N ASP A 628 9.13 -18.36 -36.34
CA ASP A 628 9.45 -19.76 -36.59
C ASP A 628 8.31 -20.56 -37.28
N GLY A 629 7.15 -19.93 -37.51
CA GLY A 629 5.91 -20.55 -37.99
C GLY A 629 4.99 -20.92 -36.85
#